data_AF-A0A2H0GQU4-F1
#
_entry.id   AF-A0A2H0GQU4-F1
#
_cell.length_a   1.000
_cell.length_b   1.000
_cell.length_c   1.000
_cell.angle_alpha   90.00
_cell.angle_beta   90.00
_cell.angle_gamma   90.00
#
_symmetry.space_group_name_H-M   'P 1'
#
loop_
_entity.id
_entity.type
_entity.pdbx_description
1 polymer ?
#
loop_
_entity_poly.entity_id
_entity_poly.type
_entity_poly.pdbx_seq_one_letter_code
_entity_poly.pdbx_strand_id
1 'polypeptide(L)'
;MLVHGDNLTQKENNKEKYTDNESKQYLKEIRAKYDKWKFANETLKGPLSILSKKDKKIIQKRVQLFSDYKEFIDQQKYAEKFDSRSNLHSSVLEEFIYYIFRDLVFEFSESAVLGKAHTFKDVFFNSSSYKEMVSKPNAKIERKDHDFIIGVNIVTKMNCEGSDVIEEHNWQIPAVAIECKTYLDKTMLEGSSTAAEQLKHRNPNAIYIVVSEWLKLTEQVNLKKFKVDQIYILRKQKNTDREYRYAKTYKKNPIYDDVVEHLFVTVRQHLTSEWEGGISFGLKKGYLL
;
A
#
# COMPACT_ATOMS: atom_id res chain seq x y z
N MET A 1 -10.74 2.82 -1.89
CA MET A 1 -11.32 2.65 -0.53
C MET A 1 -10.56 3.58 0.42
N LEU A 2 -11.24 4.29 1.31
CA LEU A 2 -10.61 5.22 2.27
C LEU A 2 -10.34 4.47 3.59
N VAL A 3 -9.23 3.73 3.61
CA VAL A 3 -8.96 2.71 4.65
C VAL A 3 -8.87 3.28 6.06
N HIS A 4 -8.38 4.51 6.25
CA HIS A 4 -8.33 5.13 7.56
C HIS A 4 -9.71 5.63 7.99
N GLY A 5 -10.47 6.23 7.07
CA GLY A 5 -11.87 6.57 7.29
C GLY A 5 -12.73 5.38 7.71
N ASP A 6 -12.57 4.24 7.02
CA ASP A 6 -13.29 3.00 7.32
C ASP A 6 -12.89 2.43 8.68
N ASN A 7 -11.58 2.48 9.01
CA ASN A 7 -11.03 2.09 10.30
C ASN A 7 -11.61 2.92 11.46
N LEU A 8 -11.77 4.24 11.27
CA LEU A 8 -12.44 5.12 12.23
C LEU A 8 -13.90 4.72 12.40
N THR A 9 -14.64 4.53 11.31
CA THR A 9 -16.06 4.15 11.34
C THR A 9 -16.28 2.83 12.07
N GLN A 10 -15.40 1.84 11.87
CA GLN A 10 -15.44 0.57 12.57
C GLN A 10 -15.24 0.73 14.09
N LYS A 11 -14.37 1.65 14.52
CA LYS A 11 -14.12 1.91 15.95
C LYS A 11 -15.25 2.68 16.60
N GLU A 12 -15.80 3.68 15.91
CA GLU A 12 -16.94 4.47 16.37
C GLU A 12 -18.19 3.60 16.60
N ASN A 13 -18.39 2.59 15.76
CA ASN A 13 -19.53 1.68 15.81
C ASN A 13 -19.26 0.40 16.62
N ASN A 14 -18.08 0.26 17.21
CA ASN A 14 -17.73 -0.96 17.94
C ASN A 14 -18.56 -1.08 19.24
N LYS A 15 -19.14 -2.26 19.47
CA LYS A 15 -20.00 -2.51 20.64
C LYS A 15 -19.26 -3.05 21.85
N GLU A 16 -18.01 -3.48 21.69
CA GLU A 16 -17.23 -4.17 22.73
C GLU A 16 -16.01 -3.36 23.16
N LYS A 17 -15.27 -2.80 22.20
CA LYS A 17 -14.04 -2.02 22.40
C LYS A 17 -14.33 -0.53 22.21
N TYR A 18 -13.53 0.32 22.87
CA TYR A 18 -13.60 1.78 22.73
C TYR A 18 -14.96 2.38 23.14
N THR A 19 -15.69 1.70 24.02
CA THR A 19 -17.03 2.08 24.48
C THR A 19 -17.01 3.07 25.64
N ASP A 20 -15.84 3.26 26.27
CA ASP A 20 -15.63 4.22 27.35
C ASP A 20 -15.72 5.68 26.85
N ASN A 21 -16.04 6.58 27.78
CA ASN A 21 -16.29 8.00 27.45
C ASN A 21 -15.07 8.68 26.83
N GLU A 22 -13.86 8.35 27.31
CA GLU A 22 -12.62 8.93 26.80
C GLU A 22 -12.35 8.48 25.36
N SER A 23 -12.45 7.17 25.07
CA SER A 23 -12.33 6.65 23.70
C SER A 23 -13.32 7.33 22.76
N LYS A 24 -14.59 7.42 23.14
CA LYS A 24 -15.64 8.07 22.35
C LYS A 24 -15.36 9.55 22.10
N GLN A 25 -14.86 10.26 23.10
CA GLN A 25 -14.46 11.66 22.96
C GLN A 25 -13.30 11.77 21.95
N TYR A 26 -12.24 10.98 22.11
CA TYR A 26 -11.09 11.04 21.22
C TYR A 26 -11.45 10.65 19.78
N LEU A 27 -12.29 9.63 19.57
CA LEU A 27 -12.76 9.27 18.22
C LEU A 27 -13.53 10.43 17.57
N LYS A 28 -14.38 11.15 18.31
CA LYS A 28 -15.07 12.35 17.80
C LYS A 28 -14.10 13.47 17.41
N GLU A 29 -13.09 13.73 18.24
CA GLU A 29 -12.05 14.72 17.94
C GLU A 29 -11.25 14.32 16.69
N ILE A 30 -10.89 13.04 16.57
CA ILE A 30 -10.15 12.51 15.43
C ILE A 30 -10.99 12.58 14.16
N ARG A 31 -12.26 12.17 14.20
CA ARG A 31 -13.20 12.26 13.08
C ARG A 31 -13.29 13.68 12.53
N ALA A 32 -13.47 14.67 13.39
CA ALA A 32 -13.56 16.07 12.98
C ALA A 32 -12.30 16.58 12.26
N LYS A 33 -11.12 16.08 12.64
CA LYS A 33 -9.85 16.40 11.95
C LYS A 33 -9.66 15.60 10.67
N TYR A 34 -10.04 14.33 10.69
CA TYR A 34 -10.05 13.45 9.52
C TYR A 34 -10.92 14.02 8.40
N ASP A 35 -12.15 14.46 8.70
CA ASP A 35 -13.08 14.96 7.68
C ASP A 35 -12.53 16.20 6.98
N LYS A 36 -11.81 17.07 7.71
CA LYS A 36 -11.09 18.21 7.13
C LYS A 36 -9.95 17.76 6.22
N TRP A 37 -9.18 16.78 6.65
CA TRP A 37 -8.08 16.21 5.87
C TRP A 37 -8.57 15.53 4.59
N LYS A 38 -9.63 14.71 4.70
CA LYS A 38 -10.33 14.07 3.58
C LYS A 38 -10.84 15.10 2.58
N PHE A 39 -11.64 16.07 3.03
CA PHE A 39 -12.21 17.10 2.15
C PHE A 39 -11.13 17.88 1.40
N ALA A 40 -10.05 18.27 2.10
CA ALA A 40 -8.92 18.95 1.47
C ALA A 40 -8.19 18.09 0.44
N ASN A 41 -8.10 16.77 0.62
CA ASN A 41 -7.51 15.87 -0.38
C ASN A 41 -8.44 15.56 -1.56
N GLU A 42 -9.75 15.50 -1.33
CA GLU A 42 -10.75 15.26 -2.38
C GLU A 42 -10.89 16.45 -3.33
N THR A 43 -10.70 17.67 -2.82
CA THR A 43 -10.70 18.91 -3.62
C THR A 43 -9.45 19.10 -4.47
N LEU A 44 -8.31 18.50 -4.09
CA LEU A 44 -7.10 18.49 -4.91
C LEU A 44 -7.22 17.48 -6.04
N LYS A 45 -6.81 17.90 -7.25
CA LYS A 45 -6.75 17.08 -8.46
C LYS A 45 -5.32 16.98 -8.99
N GLY A 46 -4.94 15.78 -9.36
CA GLY A 46 -3.62 15.41 -9.84
C GLY A 46 -2.63 15.06 -8.72
N PRO A 47 -1.37 14.83 -9.08
CA PRO A 47 -0.84 14.84 -10.45
C PRO A 47 -1.34 13.67 -11.32
N LEU A 48 -1.17 13.77 -12.64
CA LEU A 48 -1.62 12.81 -13.65
C LEU A 48 -0.42 12.15 -14.37
N SER A 49 -0.70 11.33 -15.40
CA SER A 49 0.30 10.61 -16.21
C SER A 49 1.24 11.55 -16.96
N ILE A 50 0.72 12.64 -17.54
CA ILE A 50 1.50 13.66 -18.23
C ILE A 50 2.12 14.62 -17.22
N LEU A 51 3.43 14.83 -17.32
CA LEU A 51 4.18 15.77 -16.49
C LEU A 51 3.60 17.19 -16.60
N SER A 52 3.33 17.82 -15.45
CA SER A 52 2.88 19.21 -15.39
C SER A 52 3.72 20.03 -14.41
N LYS A 53 3.87 21.33 -14.69
CA LYS A 53 4.54 22.29 -13.80
C LYS A 53 3.85 22.42 -12.43
N LYS A 54 2.59 21.97 -12.32
CA LYS A 54 1.81 22.01 -11.07
C LYS A 54 2.05 20.78 -10.18
N ASP A 55 2.65 19.70 -10.70
CA ASP A 55 2.78 18.42 -10.00
C ASP A 55 3.44 18.58 -8.63
N LYS A 56 4.61 19.21 -8.62
CA LYS A 56 5.37 19.49 -7.39
C LYS A 56 4.53 20.22 -6.35
N LYS A 57 3.80 21.27 -6.75
CA LYS A 57 2.95 22.06 -5.85
C LYS A 57 1.78 21.23 -5.29
N ILE A 58 1.20 20.34 -6.09
CA ILE A 58 0.11 19.46 -5.67
C ILE A 58 0.63 18.43 -4.66
N ILE A 59 1.75 17.78 -4.96
CA ILE A 59 2.41 16.81 -4.06
C ILE A 59 2.76 17.48 -2.73
N GLN A 60 3.42 18.65 -2.78
CA GLN A 60 3.74 19.44 -1.59
C GLN A 60 2.50 19.75 -0.76
N LYS A 61 1.38 20.10 -1.40
CA LYS A 61 0.13 20.36 -0.69
C LYS A 61 -0.43 19.09 -0.04
N ARG A 62 -0.41 17.94 -0.71
CA ARG A 62 -0.83 16.66 -0.13
C ARG A 62 0.06 16.26 1.05
N VAL A 63 1.38 16.45 0.94
CA VAL A 63 2.35 16.22 2.03
C VAL A 63 2.08 17.12 3.23
N GLN A 64 1.77 18.40 3.01
CA GLN A 64 1.38 19.31 4.09
C GLN A 64 0.11 18.81 4.79
N LEU A 65 -0.94 18.48 4.03
CA LEU A 65 -2.20 17.97 4.58
C LEU A 65 -2.00 16.71 5.42
N PHE A 66 -1.19 15.77 4.91
CA PHE A 66 -0.80 14.57 5.64
C PHE A 66 -0.02 14.89 6.91
N SER A 67 0.98 15.78 6.84
CA SER A 67 1.80 16.16 7.99
C SER A 67 0.96 16.80 9.09
N ASP A 68 0.08 17.74 8.73
CA ASP A 68 -0.82 18.41 9.68
C ASP A 68 -1.73 17.40 10.41
N TYR A 69 -2.31 16.46 9.67
CA TYR A 69 -3.14 15.42 10.26
C TYR A 69 -2.33 14.46 11.13
N LYS A 70 -1.11 14.11 10.70
CA LYS A 70 -0.19 13.26 11.47
C LYS A 70 0.28 13.88 12.77
N GLU A 71 0.62 15.16 12.76
CA GLU A 71 0.97 15.89 13.98
C GLU A 71 -0.17 15.94 14.98
N PHE A 72 -1.41 16.01 14.50
CA PHE A 72 -2.59 15.93 15.35
C PHE A 72 -2.84 14.52 15.89
N ILE A 73 -2.96 13.51 15.02
CA ILE A 73 -3.38 12.17 15.46
C ILE A 73 -2.29 11.48 16.29
N ASP A 74 -1.00 11.75 16.04
CA ASP A 74 0.10 11.11 16.78
C ASP A 74 0.40 11.76 18.14
N GLN A 75 -0.41 12.73 18.58
CA GLN A 75 -0.35 13.27 19.95
C GLN A 75 -0.43 12.14 20.97
N GLN A 76 0.32 12.28 22.07
CA GLN A 76 0.51 11.24 23.07
C GLN A 76 -0.82 10.65 23.57
N LYS A 77 -1.80 11.50 23.90
CA LYS A 77 -3.12 11.07 24.40
C LYS A 77 -3.85 10.11 23.45
N TYR A 78 -3.79 10.35 22.14
CA TYR A 78 -4.45 9.49 21.16
C TYR A 78 -3.63 8.24 20.93
N ALA A 79 -2.31 8.38 20.83
CA ALA A 79 -1.41 7.28 20.58
C ALA A 79 -1.47 6.25 21.72
N GLU A 80 -1.42 6.68 22.97
CA GLU A 80 -1.52 5.78 24.13
C GLU A 80 -2.88 5.09 24.22
N LYS A 81 -3.96 5.79 23.88
CA LYS A 81 -5.31 5.21 23.87
C LYS A 81 -5.53 4.22 22.72
N PHE A 82 -5.03 4.55 21.53
CA PHE A 82 -5.15 3.74 20.32
C PHE A 82 -3.78 3.20 19.92
N ASP A 83 -3.30 2.22 20.68
CA ASP A 83 -1.98 1.63 20.43
C ASP A 83 -1.86 0.93 19.05
N SER A 84 -0.69 0.39 18.77
CA SER A 84 -0.39 -0.25 17.48
C SER A 84 -1.36 -1.38 17.11
N ARG A 85 -1.98 -2.06 18.07
CA ARG A 85 -2.95 -3.14 17.82
C ARG A 85 -4.27 -2.61 17.25
N SER A 86 -4.53 -1.31 17.41
CA SER A 86 -5.70 -0.66 16.84
C SER A 86 -5.60 -0.43 15.33
N ASN A 87 -4.39 -0.43 14.76
CA ASN A 87 -4.10 -0.01 13.37
C ASN A 87 -4.58 1.41 13.02
N LEU A 88 -4.95 2.24 14.01
CA LEU A 88 -5.52 3.56 13.75
C LEU A 88 -4.46 4.50 13.14
N HIS A 89 -3.26 4.51 13.73
CA HIS A 89 -2.18 5.37 13.28
C HIS A 89 -1.53 4.86 11.98
N SER A 90 -1.38 3.55 11.81
CA SER A 90 -0.75 2.97 10.61
C SER A 90 -1.60 3.18 9.36
N SER A 91 -2.92 3.04 9.45
CA SER A 91 -3.84 3.19 8.31
C SER A 91 -3.84 4.58 7.66
N VAL A 92 -3.42 5.62 8.38
CA VAL A 92 -3.33 6.98 7.80
C VAL A 92 -2.31 7.03 6.66
N LEU A 93 -1.18 6.30 6.77
CA LEU A 93 -0.17 6.27 5.72
C LEU A 93 -0.73 5.57 4.47
N GLU A 94 -1.45 4.45 4.66
CA GLU A 94 -2.12 3.74 3.58
C GLU A 94 -3.10 4.65 2.81
N GLU A 95 -3.92 5.42 3.53
CA GLU A 95 -4.87 6.35 2.89
C GLU A 95 -4.17 7.59 2.28
N PHE A 96 -3.06 8.06 2.85
CA PHE A 96 -2.25 9.09 2.22
C PHE A 96 -1.71 8.63 0.86
N ILE A 97 -1.18 7.41 0.79
CA ILE A 97 -0.71 6.80 -0.45
C ILE A 97 -1.86 6.67 -1.47
N TYR A 98 -3.08 6.36 -1.03
CA TYR A 98 -4.27 6.42 -1.88
C TYR A 98 -4.46 7.81 -2.51
N TYR A 99 -4.44 8.89 -1.73
CA TYR A 99 -4.61 10.24 -2.29
C TYR A 99 -3.47 10.67 -3.22
N ILE A 100 -2.25 10.19 -3.00
CA ILE A 100 -1.10 10.47 -3.86
C ILE A 100 -1.28 9.87 -5.26
N PHE A 101 -1.84 8.66 -5.36
CA PHE A 101 -1.92 7.92 -6.63
C PHE A 101 -3.31 7.89 -7.27
N ARG A 102 -4.39 8.24 -6.56
CA ARG A 102 -5.77 8.14 -7.04
C ARG A 102 -5.99 8.73 -8.41
N ASP A 103 -5.62 10.01 -8.57
CA ASP A 103 -5.95 10.74 -9.79
C ASP A 103 -5.15 10.21 -11.00
N LEU A 104 -3.88 9.83 -10.79
CA LEU A 104 -3.05 9.17 -11.80
C LEU A 104 -3.65 7.81 -12.23
N VAL A 105 -4.04 6.98 -11.27
CA VAL A 105 -4.50 5.61 -11.57
C VAL A 105 -5.88 5.62 -12.24
N PHE A 106 -6.79 6.47 -11.77
CA PHE A 106 -8.13 6.56 -12.35
C PHE A 106 -8.17 7.33 -13.68
N GLU A 107 -7.10 8.02 -14.06
CA GLU A 107 -6.92 8.49 -15.44
C GLU A 107 -6.76 7.31 -16.41
N PHE A 108 -6.06 6.23 -16.00
CA PHE A 108 -5.93 5.03 -16.82
C PHE A 108 -7.21 4.19 -16.83
N SER A 109 -7.80 3.97 -15.66
CA SER A 109 -9.04 3.19 -15.52
C SER A 109 -9.71 3.42 -14.16
N GLU A 110 -10.98 3.80 -14.19
CA GLU A 110 -11.81 3.91 -12.97
C GLU A 110 -12.07 2.55 -12.30
N SER A 111 -11.87 1.45 -13.02
CA SER A 111 -12.05 0.08 -12.52
C SER A 111 -10.76 -0.53 -11.96
N ALA A 112 -9.64 0.20 -12.00
CA ALA A 112 -8.38 -0.24 -11.42
C ALA A 112 -8.52 -0.48 -9.91
N VAL A 113 -7.77 -1.46 -9.40
CA VAL A 113 -7.69 -1.72 -7.96
C VAL A 113 -6.69 -0.75 -7.35
N LEU A 114 -7.15 0.04 -6.38
CA LEU A 114 -6.34 1.02 -5.69
C LEU A 114 -6.60 1.00 -4.17
N GLY A 115 -5.55 0.70 -3.40
CA GLY A 115 -5.63 0.59 -1.95
C GLY A 115 -5.29 -0.79 -1.43
N LYS A 116 -5.69 -1.06 -0.18
CA LYS A 116 -5.52 -2.36 0.48
C LYS A 116 -6.20 -3.47 -0.32
N ALA A 117 -5.51 -4.59 -0.51
CA ALA A 117 -5.98 -5.68 -1.37
C ALA A 117 -5.49 -7.07 -0.93
N HIS A 118 -6.20 -8.10 -1.40
CA HIS A 118 -5.87 -9.51 -1.21
C HIS A 118 -5.48 -10.10 -2.57
N THR A 119 -4.22 -9.91 -2.97
CA THR A 119 -3.76 -10.25 -4.32
C THR A 119 -3.59 -11.74 -4.51
N PHE A 120 -3.66 -12.19 -5.76
CA PHE A 120 -3.34 -13.55 -6.13
C PHE A 120 -1.95 -13.96 -5.64
N LYS A 121 -1.87 -15.10 -4.93
CA LYS A 121 -0.61 -15.68 -4.45
C LYS A 121 -0.30 -17.01 -5.13
N ASP A 122 -1.27 -17.91 -5.24
CA ASP A 122 -1.07 -19.21 -5.88
C ASP A 122 -2.40 -19.85 -6.27
N VAL A 123 -2.38 -20.75 -7.24
CA VAL A 123 -3.53 -21.59 -7.63
C VAL A 123 -3.11 -23.05 -7.66
N PHE A 124 -3.91 -23.91 -7.02
CA PHE A 124 -3.71 -25.36 -7.07
C PHE A 124 -5.06 -26.07 -7.21
N PHE A 125 -5.05 -27.27 -7.80
CA PHE A 125 -6.26 -28.06 -8.05
C PHE A 125 -6.36 -29.17 -7.01
N ASN A 126 -7.48 -29.24 -6.30
CA ASN A 126 -7.67 -30.18 -5.20
C ASN A 126 -9.07 -30.79 -5.21
N SER A 127 -9.25 -31.78 -6.08
CA SER A 127 -10.48 -32.56 -6.19
C SER A 127 -10.54 -33.66 -5.13
N SER A 128 -11.74 -33.97 -4.63
CA SER A 128 -11.94 -35.02 -3.61
C SER A 128 -11.88 -36.45 -4.17
N SER A 129 -11.96 -36.61 -5.50
CA SER A 129 -11.84 -37.89 -6.20
C SER A 129 -11.50 -37.68 -7.67
N TYR A 130 -11.09 -38.73 -8.38
CA TYR A 130 -10.88 -38.69 -9.83
C TYR A 130 -12.17 -38.35 -10.60
N LYS A 131 -13.33 -38.83 -10.11
CA LYS A 131 -14.64 -38.48 -10.68
C LYS A 131 -14.90 -36.98 -10.63
N GLU A 132 -14.57 -36.33 -9.51
CA GLU A 132 -14.67 -34.87 -9.38
C GLU A 132 -13.62 -34.14 -10.21
N MET A 133 -12.42 -34.70 -10.35
CA MET A 133 -11.34 -34.11 -11.14
C MET A 133 -11.70 -33.97 -12.63
N VAL A 134 -12.45 -34.92 -13.19
CA VAL A 134 -12.89 -34.86 -14.59
C VAL A 134 -14.17 -34.04 -14.80
N SER A 135 -14.95 -33.78 -13.74
CA SER A 135 -16.20 -32.99 -13.84
C SER A 135 -15.98 -31.50 -13.56
N LYS A 136 -15.03 -31.14 -12.69
CA LYS A 136 -14.80 -29.76 -12.27
C LYS A 136 -13.33 -29.52 -11.92
N PRO A 137 -12.74 -28.34 -12.26
CA PRO A 137 -11.35 -28.03 -11.93
C PRO A 137 -11.04 -28.11 -10.44
N ASN A 138 -11.96 -27.66 -9.57
CA ASN A 138 -11.76 -27.60 -8.12
C ASN A 138 -10.52 -26.79 -7.74
N ALA A 139 -10.38 -25.61 -8.34
CA ALA A 139 -9.26 -24.72 -8.09
C ALA A 139 -9.38 -24.08 -6.69
N LYS A 140 -8.26 -24.05 -5.98
CA LYS A 140 -8.08 -23.36 -4.71
C LYS A 140 -7.12 -22.20 -4.93
N ILE A 141 -7.51 -21.04 -4.44
CA ILE A 141 -6.76 -19.80 -4.64
C ILE A 141 -6.21 -19.36 -3.29
N GLU A 142 -4.89 -19.25 -3.22
CA GLU A 142 -4.23 -18.56 -2.14
C GLU A 142 -4.13 -17.06 -2.45
N ARG A 143 -4.29 -16.24 -1.41
CA ARG A 143 -4.17 -14.79 -1.50
C ARG A 143 -3.10 -14.25 -0.55
N LYS A 144 -2.56 -13.09 -0.88
CA LYS A 144 -1.64 -12.34 -0.03
C LYS A 144 -2.20 -10.95 0.25
N ASP A 145 -2.16 -10.57 1.52
CA ASP A 145 -2.54 -9.23 1.95
C ASP A 145 -1.43 -8.24 1.63
N HIS A 146 -1.78 -7.12 1.01
CA HIS A 146 -0.89 -5.98 0.84
C HIS A 146 -1.54 -4.72 1.41
N ASP A 147 -0.74 -3.90 2.08
CA ASP A 147 -1.19 -2.61 2.64
C ASP A 147 -1.76 -1.70 1.55
N PHE A 148 -1.11 -1.69 0.38
CA PHE A 148 -1.55 -0.91 -0.77
C PHE A 148 -1.11 -1.56 -2.09
N ILE A 149 -2.00 -1.56 -3.08
CA ILE A 149 -1.65 -1.92 -4.46
C ILE A 149 -2.17 -0.88 -5.46
N ILE A 150 -1.54 -0.88 -6.63
CA ILE A 150 -2.09 -0.41 -7.89
C ILE A 150 -2.15 -1.62 -8.81
N GLY A 151 -3.33 -2.00 -9.27
CA GLY A 151 -3.49 -3.22 -10.05
C GLY A 151 -4.82 -3.33 -10.76
N VAL A 152 -5.14 -4.55 -11.18
CA VAL A 152 -6.36 -4.88 -11.93
C VAL A 152 -7.12 -6.02 -11.27
N ASN A 153 -8.43 -6.03 -11.47
CA ASN A 153 -9.25 -7.22 -11.24
C ASN A 153 -9.32 -8.04 -12.53
N ILE A 154 -9.08 -9.34 -12.43
CA ILE A 154 -9.27 -10.29 -13.53
C ILE A 154 -10.37 -11.26 -13.11
N VAL A 155 -11.32 -11.50 -14.01
CA VAL A 155 -12.35 -12.53 -13.87
C VAL A 155 -11.97 -13.71 -14.74
N THR A 156 -11.87 -14.90 -14.15
CA THR A 156 -11.50 -16.13 -14.86
C THR A 156 -12.62 -17.14 -14.73
N LYS A 157 -12.96 -17.79 -15.85
CA LYS A 157 -13.87 -18.92 -15.92
C LYS A 157 -13.10 -20.17 -16.33
N MET A 158 -13.23 -21.25 -15.57
CA MET A 158 -12.56 -22.52 -15.80
C MET A 158 -13.59 -23.64 -15.90
N ASN A 159 -13.40 -24.58 -16.82
CA ASN A 159 -14.22 -25.79 -16.93
C ASN A 159 -13.33 -26.95 -17.37
N CYS A 160 -13.73 -28.18 -17.00
CA CYS A 160 -13.11 -29.38 -17.54
C CYS A 160 -13.64 -29.65 -18.96
N GLU A 161 -12.81 -30.21 -19.82
CA GLU A 161 -13.24 -30.63 -21.16
C GLU A 161 -14.37 -31.68 -21.04
N GLY A 162 -15.45 -31.47 -21.80
CA GLY A 162 -16.65 -32.32 -21.72
C GLY A 162 -17.57 -32.05 -20.52
N SER A 163 -17.30 -31.02 -19.71
CA SER A 163 -18.17 -30.58 -18.61
C SER A 163 -18.71 -29.18 -18.86
N ASP A 164 -20.01 -29.01 -18.59
CA ASP A 164 -20.70 -27.71 -18.62
C ASP A 164 -20.55 -26.94 -17.29
N VAL A 165 -19.86 -27.51 -16.30
CA VAL A 165 -19.68 -26.87 -14.98
C VAL A 165 -18.58 -25.82 -15.07
N ILE A 166 -18.98 -24.56 -15.02
CA ILE A 166 -18.07 -23.41 -14.99
C ILE A 166 -17.75 -23.03 -13.54
N GLU A 167 -16.46 -22.94 -13.24
CA GLU A 167 -15.92 -22.40 -12.00
C GLU A 167 -15.39 -20.98 -12.25
N GLU A 168 -15.97 -19.99 -11.59
CA GLU A 168 -15.58 -18.58 -11.74
C GLU A 168 -14.74 -18.12 -10.55
N HIS A 169 -13.65 -17.39 -10.85
CA HIS A 169 -12.72 -16.86 -9.88
C HIS A 169 -12.31 -15.43 -10.20
N ASN A 170 -12.16 -14.61 -9.15
CA ASN A 170 -11.70 -13.23 -9.25
C ASN A 170 -10.32 -13.07 -8.63
N TRP A 171 -9.42 -12.44 -9.38
CA TRP A 171 -8.00 -12.33 -9.09
C TRP A 171 -7.63 -10.86 -9.06
N GLN A 172 -6.89 -10.44 -8.03
CA GLN A 172 -6.30 -9.11 -8.00
C GLN A 172 -4.82 -9.25 -8.33
N ILE A 173 -4.40 -8.65 -9.44
CA ILE A 173 -3.01 -8.69 -9.90
C ILE A 173 -2.42 -7.29 -9.80
N PRO A 174 -1.40 -7.08 -8.96
CA PRO A 174 -0.78 -5.77 -8.81
C PRO A 174 0.28 -5.54 -9.88
N ALA A 175 0.36 -4.30 -10.38
CA ALA A 175 1.52 -3.76 -11.08
C ALA A 175 2.47 -3.06 -10.10
N VAL A 176 1.91 -2.46 -9.04
CA VAL A 176 2.67 -1.86 -7.94
C VAL A 176 2.13 -2.40 -6.64
N ALA A 177 3.00 -2.92 -5.76
CA ALA A 177 2.68 -3.21 -4.38
C ALA A 177 3.49 -2.29 -3.46
N ILE A 178 2.83 -1.70 -2.46
CA ILE A 178 3.46 -0.80 -1.48
C ILE A 178 3.13 -1.27 -0.07
N GLU A 179 4.15 -1.58 0.71
CA GLU A 179 4.01 -1.84 2.15
C GLU A 179 4.19 -0.54 2.93
N CYS A 180 3.25 -0.23 3.81
CA CYS A 180 3.21 1.01 4.59
C CYS A 180 3.52 0.71 6.06
N LYS A 181 4.69 1.15 6.55
CA LYS A 181 5.12 0.85 7.92
C LYS A 181 5.36 2.12 8.72
N THR A 182 4.97 2.14 10.00
CA THR A 182 5.37 3.25 10.88
C THR A 182 6.90 3.34 10.94
N TYR A 183 7.58 2.21 11.16
CA TYR A 183 9.03 2.11 11.03
C TYR A 183 9.40 0.81 10.31
N LEU A 184 10.59 0.77 9.71
CA LEU A 184 11.11 -0.43 9.05
C LEU A 184 12.26 -1.05 9.86
N ASP A 185 12.06 -2.24 10.41
CA ASP A 185 13.13 -3.05 11.01
C ASP A 185 13.61 -4.16 10.07
N LYS A 186 14.62 -4.93 10.52
CA LYS A 186 15.25 -5.98 9.70
C LYS A 186 14.27 -7.12 9.37
N THR A 187 13.50 -7.58 10.34
CA THR A 187 12.53 -8.66 10.16
C THR A 187 11.43 -8.27 9.17
N MET A 188 10.94 -7.02 9.27
CA MET A 188 9.98 -6.46 8.31
C MET A 188 10.59 -6.38 6.90
N LEU A 189 11.84 -5.93 6.77
CA LEU A 189 12.53 -5.86 5.47
C LEU A 189 12.73 -7.25 4.84
N GLU A 190 13.10 -8.26 5.64
CA GLU A 190 13.19 -9.65 5.19
C GLU A 190 11.84 -10.16 4.69
N GLY A 191 10.76 -9.94 5.45
CA GLY A 191 9.40 -10.30 5.05
C GLY A 191 8.96 -9.61 3.76
N SER A 192 9.21 -8.31 3.63
CA SER A 192 8.93 -7.54 2.40
C SER A 192 9.73 -8.04 1.20
N SER A 193 10.99 -8.45 1.40
CA SER A 193 11.82 -9.00 0.32
C SER A 193 11.30 -10.35 -0.18
N THR A 194 10.88 -11.24 0.71
CA THR A 194 10.26 -12.51 0.31
C THR A 194 8.95 -12.26 -0.44
N ALA A 195 8.13 -11.31 0.03
CA ALA A 195 6.89 -10.95 -0.65
C ALA A 195 7.15 -10.34 -2.05
N ALA A 196 8.19 -9.51 -2.19
CA ALA A 196 8.61 -8.95 -3.47
C ALA A 196 9.05 -10.03 -4.46
N GLU A 197 9.84 -11.01 -4.00
CA GLU A 197 10.27 -12.14 -4.83
C GLU A 197 9.08 -12.98 -5.31
N GLN A 198 8.17 -13.32 -4.40
CA GLN A 198 6.95 -14.05 -4.75
C GLN A 198 6.06 -13.26 -5.71
N LEU A 199 5.96 -11.94 -5.54
CA LEU A 199 5.20 -11.10 -6.45
C LEU A 199 5.80 -11.13 -7.85
N LYS A 200 7.11 -10.90 -7.98
CA LYS A 200 7.82 -10.88 -9.27
C LYS A 200 7.81 -12.23 -9.97
N HIS A 201 7.72 -13.32 -9.21
CA HIS A 201 7.53 -14.65 -9.80
C HIS A 201 6.18 -14.76 -10.55
N ARG A 202 5.12 -14.09 -10.05
CA ARG A 202 3.77 -14.12 -10.65
C ARG A 202 3.55 -13.05 -11.71
N ASN A 203 4.05 -11.85 -11.44
CA ASN A 203 4.03 -10.71 -12.34
C ASN A 203 5.44 -10.12 -12.40
N PRO A 204 6.29 -10.54 -13.37
CA PRO A 204 7.68 -10.08 -13.47
C PRO A 204 7.82 -8.57 -13.68
N ASN A 205 6.78 -7.92 -14.22
CA ASN A 205 6.77 -6.49 -14.43
C ASN A 205 6.38 -5.72 -13.16
N ALA A 206 5.85 -6.38 -12.13
CA ALA A 206 5.43 -5.69 -10.93
C ALA A 206 6.62 -5.15 -10.12
N ILE A 207 6.45 -3.95 -9.57
CA ILE A 207 7.39 -3.36 -8.61
C ILE A 207 6.85 -3.45 -7.19
N TYR A 208 7.76 -3.64 -6.24
CA TYR A 208 7.48 -3.78 -4.82
C TYR A 208 8.24 -2.73 -4.01
N ILE A 209 7.51 -1.85 -3.34
CA ILE A 209 8.05 -0.70 -2.62
C ILE A 209 7.73 -0.82 -1.13
N VAL A 210 8.64 -0.37 -0.28
CA VAL A 210 8.38 -0.16 1.14
C VAL A 210 8.40 1.33 1.43
N VAL A 211 7.35 1.85 2.06
CA VAL A 211 7.27 3.23 2.54
C VAL A 211 7.17 3.20 4.06
N SER A 212 8.07 3.92 4.73
CA SER A 212 8.03 4.04 6.18
C SER A 212 8.36 5.43 6.69
N GLU A 213 7.87 5.77 7.88
CA GLU A 213 8.19 7.07 8.48
C GLU A 213 9.61 7.09 9.07
N TRP A 214 9.99 6.03 9.78
CA TRP A 214 11.30 5.89 10.45
C TRP A 214 12.07 4.62 10.03
N LEU A 215 13.40 4.66 10.15
CA LEU A 215 14.27 3.52 9.88
C LEU A 215 14.79 2.87 11.17
N LYS A 216 14.57 1.57 11.37
CA LYS A 216 15.11 0.77 12.48
C LYS A 216 16.08 -0.31 11.97
N LEU A 217 17.02 0.09 11.11
CA LEU A 217 18.11 -0.77 10.61
C LEU A 217 19.46 -0.35 11.17
N THR A 218 20.36 -1.31 11.32
CA THR A 218 21.77 -1.10 11.65
C THR A 218 22.60 -1.02 10.36
N GLU A 219 23.82 -0.48 10.46
CA GLU A 219 24.75 -0.37 9.32
C GLU A 219 25.26 -1.73 8.80
N GLN A 220 24.98 -2.83 9.52
CA GLN A 220 25.33 -4.19 9.10
C GLN A 220 24.38 -4.76 8.04
N VAL A 221 23.25 -4.10 7.79
CA VAL A 221 22.25 -4.56 6.83
C VAL A 221 22.68 -4.16 5.42
N ASN A 222 23.00 -5.15 4.58
CA ASN A 222 23.30 -4.92 3.17
C ASN A 222 22.01 -4.91 2.33
N LEU A 223 21.56 -3.70 1.96
CA LEU A 223 20.32 -3.49 1.21
C LEU A 223 20.32 -4.18 -0.17
N LYS A 224 21.48 -4.42 -0.78
CA LYS A 224 21.58 -5.07 -2.10
C LYS A 224 21.13 -6.54 -2.10
N LYS A 225 20.97 -7.16 -0.93
CA LYS A 225 20.51 -8.55 -0.81
C LYS A 225 18.99 -8.69 -0.94
N PHE A 226 18.24 -7.60 -0.75
CA PHE A 226 16.79 -7.63 -0.73
C PHE A 226 16.20 -7.41 -2.13
N LYS A 227 15.02 -7.97 -2.36
CA LYS A 227 14.35 -8.02 -3.68
C LYS A 227 13.32 -6.91 -3.90
N VAL A 228 13.13 -6.04 -2.91
CA VAL A 228 12.31 -4.83 -3.00
C VAL A 228 12.95 -3.85 -3.98
N ASP A 229 12.13 -3.15 -4.77
CA ASP A 229 12.60 -2.21 -5.79
C ASP A 229 13.01 -0.86 -5.20
N GLN A 230 12.33 -0.43 -4.13
CA GLN A 230 12.68 0.81 -3.44
C GLN A 230 12.20 0.84 -1.98
N ILE A 231 12.93 1.57 -1.13
CA ILE A 231 12.60 1.81 0.27
C ILE A 231 12.62 3.32 0.53
N TYR A 232 11.48 3.87 0.95
CA TYR A 232 11.34 5.29 1.27
C TYR A 232 11.24 5.50 2.79
N ILE A 233 12.09 6.38 3.32
CA ILE A 233 12.06 6.82 4.73
C ILE A 233 11.61 8.29 4.78
N LEU A 234 10.32 8.50 5.00
CA LEU A 234 9.66 9.78 4.81
C LEU A 234 10.20 10.90 5.72
N ARG A 235 10.67 10.56 6.93
CA ARG A 235 11.24 11.54 7.88
C ARG A 235 12.76 11.64 7.82
N LYS A 236 13.43 10.86 6.96
CA LYS A 236 14.90 10.78 6.92
C LYS A 236 15.51 10.59 8.33
N GLN A 237 14.88 9.77 9.17
CA GLN A 237 15.18 9.68 10.60
C GLN A 237 15.19 8.23 11.09
N LYS A 238 16.14 7.87 11.96
CA LYS A 238 16.14 6.57 12.65
C LYS A 238 14.98 6.50 13.64
N ASN A 239 14.45 5.30 13.84
CA ASN A 239 13.43 5.03 14.83
C ASN A 239 14.01 5.14 16.24
N THR A 240 13.24 5.69 17.17
CA THR A 240 13.47 5.58 18.62
C THR A 240 12.28 4.90 19.28
N ASP A 241 12.47 4.40 20.50
CA ASP A 241 11.38 3.80 21.26
C ASP A 241 10.30 4.83 21.56
N ARG A 242 9.07 4.34 21.70
CA ARG A 242 7.87 5.18 21.70
C ARG A 242 7.89 6.21 22.83
N GLU A 243 8.36 5.83 24.01
CA GLU A 243 8.49 6.70 25.18
C GLU A 243 9.38 7.92 24.89
N TYR A 244 10.48 7.72 24.16
CA TYR A 244 11.40 8.81 23.82
C TYR A 244 10.84 9.74 22.74
N ARG A 245 9.85 9.31 21.94
CA ARG A 245 9.23 10.18 20.93
C ARG A 245 8.45 11.34 21.53
N TYR A 246 8.06 11.25 22.80
CA TYR A 246 7.35 12.30 23.53
C TYR A 246 8.26 13.07 24.49
N ALA A 247 9.54 12.71 24.58
CA ALA A 247 10.51 13.46 25.37
C ALA A 247 10.72 14.86 24.80
N LYS A 248 10.88 15.87 25.66
CA LYS A 248 11.14 17.26 25.25
C LYS A 248 12.40 17.42 24.39
N THR A 249 13.36 16.51 24.53
CA THR A 249 14.62 16.48 23.78
C THR A 249 14.48 15.87 22.39
N TYR A 250 13.37 15.17 22.11
CA TYR A 250 13.18 14.52 20.82
C TYR A 250 12.71 15.53 19.76
N LYS A 251 13.52 15.69 18.72
CA LYS A 251 13.18 16.47 17.54
C LYS A 251 12.67 15.53 16.45
N LYS A 252 11.36 15.51 16.23
CA LYS A 252 10.72 14.79 15.13
C LYS A 252 10.99 15.53 13.82
N ASN A 253 11.60 14.87 12.84
CA ASN A 253 11.74 15.44 11.50
C ASN A 253 10.37 15.53 10.80
N PRO A 254 10.16 16.52 9.92
CA PRO A 254 8.96 16.59 9.10
C PRO A 254 8.87 15.41 8.13
N ILE A 255 7.72 15.24 7.49
CA ILE A 255 7.62 14.42 6.29
C ILE A 255 8.18 15.25 5.14
N TYR A 256 9.20 14.72 4.47
CA TYR A 256 9.88 15.45 3.41
C TYR A 256 9.16 15.29 2.07
N ASP A 257 8.88 16.41 1.41
CA ASP A 257 8.19 16.48 0.13
C ASP A 257 9.01 15.89 -1.01
N ASP A 258 10.33 16.10 -1.02
CA ASP A 258 11.22 15.53 -2.04
C ASP A 258 11.22 14.00 -2.07
N VAL A 259 11.07 13.36 -0.90
CA VAL A 259 10.97 11.89 -0.79
C VAL A 259 9.65 11.39 -1.41
N VAL A 260 8.53 12.07 -1.13
CA VAL A 260 7.22 11.71 -1.67
C VAL A 260 7.14 12.03 -3.17
N GLU A 261 7.76 13.12 -3.62
CA GLU A 261 7.89 13.46 -5.03
C GLU A 261 8.65 12.37 -5.79
N HIS A 262 9.77 11.90 -5.26
CA HIS A 262 10.53 10.80 -5.86
C HIS A 262 9.71 9.50 -5.92
N LEU A 263 8.98 9.15 -4.84
CA LEU A 263 8.05 8.02 -4.82
C LEU A 263 7.00 8.14 -5.93
N PHE A 264 6.35 9.30 -6.04
CA PHE A 264 5.33 9.52 -7.05
C PHE A 264 5.90 9.40 -8.47
N VAL A 265 7.06 10.03 -8.74
CA VAL A 265 7.72 9.98 -10.04
C VAL A 265 8.10 8.56 -10.42
N THR A 266 8.64 7.78 -9.47
CA THR A 266 9.03 6.37 -9.69
C THR A 266 7.82 5.55 -10.14
N VAL A 267 6.71 5.64 -9.41
CA VAL A 267 5.50 4.89 -9.73
C VAL A 267 4.87 5.38 -11.03
N ARG A 268 4.81 6.70 -11.26
CA ARG A 268 4.29 7.25 -12.52
C ARG A 268 5.10 6.77 -13.71
N GLN A 269 6.42 6.89 -13.66
CA GLN A 269 7.30 6.42 -14.72
C GLN A 269 7.06 4.96 -15.04
N HIS A 270 6.97 4.11 -14.01
CA HIS A 270 6.66 2.69 -14.19
C HIS A 270 5.29 2.47 -14.86
N LEU A 271 4.23 3.15 -14.42
CA LEU A 271 2.89 2.99 -14.99
C LEU A 271 2.73 3.58 -16.40
N THR A 272 3.59 4.52 -16.78
CA THR A 272 3.57 5.15 -18.12
C THR A 272 4.59 4.57 -19.09
N SER A 273 5.50 3.72 -18.62
CA SER A 273 6.50 3.08 -19.47
C SER A 273 5.93 1.83 -20.13
N GLU A 274 6.36 1.57 -21.37
CA GLU A 274 6.17 0.26 -21.97
C GLU A 274 6.89 -0.81 -21.14
N TRP A 275 6.15 -1.84 -20.73
CA TRP A 275 6.72 -3.03 -20.10
C TRP A 275 7.09 -4.10 -21.14
N GLU A 276 7.02 -3.77 -22.43
CA GLU A 276 7.42 -4.68 -23.51
C GLU A 276 8.86 -5.16 -23.30
N GLY A 277 8.98 -6.48 -23.21
CA GLY A 277 10.23 -7.20 -23.07
C GLY A 277 10.18 -8.51 -23.86
N GLY A 278 11.27 -9.26 -23.80
CA GLY A 278 11.37 -10.56 -24.46
C GLY A 278 12.44 -10.60 -25.55
N ILE A 279 12.77 -11.83 -25.94
CA ILE A 279 13.96 -12.13 -26.75
C ILE A 279 13.95 -11.35 -28.06
N SER A 280 12.81 -11.26 -28.75
CA SER A 280 12.71 -10.56 -30.04
C SER A 280 13.00 -9.05 -29.94
N PHE A 281 12.51 -8.39 -28.88
CA PHE A 281 12.74 -6.96 -28.67
C PHE A 281 14.20 -6.69 -28.26
N GLY A 282 14.72 -7.50 -27.35
CA GLY A 282 16.12 -7.40 -26.93
C GLY A 282 17.09 -7.73 -28.06
N LEU A 283 16.75 -8.69 -28.95
CA LEU A 283 17.56 -9.02 -30.13
C LEU A 283 17.69 -7.82 -31.08
N LYS A 284 16.60 -7.05 -31.29
CA LYS A 284 16.63 -5.82 -32.10
C LYS A 284 17.54 -4.74 -31.49
N LYS A 285 17.67 -4.71 -30.17
CA LYS A 285 18.52 -3.75 -29.43
C LYS A 285 19.96 -4.23 -29.26
N GLY A 286 20.21 -5.53 -29.35
CA GLY A 286 21.51 -6.17 -29.08
C GLY A 286 21.76 -6.52 -27.61
N TYR A 287 20.77 -6.36 -26.73
CA TYR A 287 20.82 -6.71 -25.31
C TYR A 287 19.41 -7.04 -24.80
N LEU A 288 19.31 -8.05 -23.93
CA LEU A 288 18.03 -8.64 -23.51
C LEU A 288 17.48 -8.11 -22.17
N LEU A 289 18.32 -7.45 -21.38
CA LEU A 289 18.03 -6.91 -20.04
C LEU A 289 18.50 -5.46 -19.95
#